data_AF-A0A510JI73-F1
#
_entry.id   AF-A0A510JI73-F1
#
_cell.length_a   1.000
_cell.length_b   1.000
_cell.length_c   1.000
_cell.angle_alpha   90.00
_cell.angle_beta   90.00
_cell.angle_gamma   90.00
#
_symmetry.space_group_name_H-M   'P 1'
#
loop_
_entity.id
_entity.type
_entity.pdbx_description
1 polymer ?
#
loop_
_entity_poly.entity_id
_entity_poly.type
_entity_poly.pdbx_seq_one_letter_code
_entity_poly.pdbx_strand_id
1 'polypeptide(L)'
;MDNNIGEKKSIAGLRAYAAAFLINLSFFAGFRIEAASFPIKLSFSMGFSLLIPIIALILEQENGFVRAYAKQTLAVTVLLLISTFLNIIIVAGNILFFVIFVILSVFQIIATVSSALKKEFKIPFIEKITDLLFVD
;
A
#
# COMPACT_ATOMS: atom_id res chain seq x y z
N MET A 1 35.09 4.74 -15.95
CA MET A 1 33.79 4.21 -16.44
C MET A 1 32.77 4.58 -15.39
N ASP A 2 31.88 5.50 -15.74
CA ASP A 2 30.78 5.96 -14.90
C ASP A 2 29.76 4.83 -14.81
N ASN A 3 29.73 4.14 -13.67
CA ASN A 3 28.84 3.00 -13.42
C ASN A 3 27.43 3.50 -13.09
N ASN A 4 26.79 4.12 -14.07
CA ASN A 4 25.46 4.73 -13.97
C ASN A 4 24.32 3.69 -14.14
N ILE A 5 24.51 2.49 -13.59
CA ILE A 5 23.53 1.39 -13.63
C ILE A 5 22.65 1.37 -12.36
N GLY A 6 23.10 1.98 -11.26
CA GLY A 6 22.41 1.96 -9.96
C GLY A 6 21.31 2.99 -9.74
N GLU A 7 21.12 3.97 -10.63
CA GLU A 7 20.15 5.07 -10.43
C GLU A 7 19.10 5.21 -11.56
N LYS A 8 18.83 4.13 -12.30
CA LYS A 8 17.63 4.09 -13.13
C LYS A 8 16.42 3.91 -12.21
N LYS A 9 15.86 5.04 -11.77
CA LYS A 9 14.51 5.09 -11.16
C LYS A 9 13.54 4.42 -12.13
N SER A 10 13.19 3.15 -11.84
CA SER A 10 12.46 2.28 -12.76
C SER A 10 11.06 2.84 -12.96
N ILE A 11 10.79 3.30 -14.17
CA ILE A 11 9.47 3.83 -14.56
C ILE A 11 8.41 2.73 -14.44
N ALA A 12 8.80 1.47 -14.68
CA ALA A 12 7.91 0.32 -14.55
C ALA A 12 7.53 0.06 -13.08
N GLY A 13 8.51 0.06 -12.17
CA GLY A 13 8.27 -0.07 -10.73
C GLY A 13 7.40 1.06 -10.17
N LEU A 14 7.57 2.29 -10.67
CA LEU A 14 6.75 3.45 -10.33
C LEU A 14 5.29 3.31 -10.77
N ARG A 15 5.09 2.82 -12.00
CA ARG A 15 3.75 2.59 -12.54
C ARG A 15 3.05 1.45 -11.81
N ALA A 16 3.78 0.39 -11.46
CA ALA A 16 3.26 -0.69 -10.64
C ALA A 16 2.85 -0.20 -9.24
N TYR A 17 3.67 0.68 -8.63
CA TYR A 17 3.34 1.33 -7.37
C TYR A 17 2.06 2.17 -7.44
N ALA A 18 1.95 3.05 -8.44
CA ALA A 18 0.76 3.88 -8.64
C ALA A 18 -0.49 3.04 -8.93
N ALA A 19 -0.35 1.94 -9.68
CA ALA A 19 -1.44 1.00 -9.94
C ALA A 19 -1.89 0.28 -8.66
N ALA A 20 -0.95 -0.20 -7.83
CA ALA A 20 -1.25 -0.81 -6.54
C ALA A 20 -2.04 0.15 -5.64
N PHE A 21 -1.59 1.39 -5.55
CA PHE A 21 -2.28 2.43 -4.80
C PHE A 21 -3.72 2.67 -5.30
N LEU A 22 -3.90 2.87 -6.61
CA LEU A 22 -5.22 3.15 -7.18
C LEU A 22 -6.20 1.98 -7.01
N ILE A 23 -5.71 0.74 -7.14
CA ILE A 23 -6.51 -0.46 -6.91
C ILE A 23 -6.93 -0.54 -5.44
N ASN A 24 -6.00 -0.33 -4.50
CA ASN A 24 -6.30 -0.30 -3.07
C ASN A 24 -7.33 0.78 -2.74
N LEU A 25 -7.13 2.01 -3.22
CA LEU A 25 -8.02 3.14 -2.96
C LEU A 25 -9.43 2.87 -3.50
N SER A 26 -9.53 2.42 -4.76
CA SER A 26 -10.81 2.16 -5.41
C SER A 26 -11.59 1.06 -4.69
N PHE A 27 -10.89 0.02 -4.24
CA PHE A 27 -11.47 -1.09 -3.51
C PHE A 27 -12.00 -0.65 -2.14
N PHE A 28 -11.16 0.00 -1.33
CA PHE A 28 -11.54 0.41 0.02
C PHE A 28 -12.57 1.56 0.03
N ALA A 29 -12.54 2.46 -0.95
CA ALA A 29 -13.57 3.49 -1.11
C ALA A 29 -14.96 2.90 -1.45
N GLY A 30 -14.99 1.79 -2.19
CA GLY A 30 -16.21 1.03 -2.50
C GLY A 30 -16.60 0.00 -1.43
N PHE A 31 -15.80 -0.16 -0.37
CA PHE A 31 -15.99 -1.21 0.62
C PHE A 31 -17.15 -0.87 1.57
N ARG A 32 -18.38 -1.21 1.14
CA ARG A 32 -19.56 -1.22 2.02
C ARG A 32 -19.69 -2.57 2.71
N ILE A 33 -19.84 -2.55 4.04
CA ILE A 33 -20.07 -3.74 4.85
C ILE A 33 -21.53 -4.14 4.70
N GLU A 34 -21.76 -5.23 3.99
CA GLU A 34 -22.94 -6.07 4.20
C GLU A 34 -22.42 -7.37 4.80
N ALA A 35 -22.95 -7.80 5.93
CA ALA A 35 -22.47 -9.00 6.64
C ALA A 35 -22.42 -10.24 5.73
N ALA A 36 -23.35 -10.35 4.78
CA ALA A 36 -23.42 -11.44 3.81
C ALA A 36 -22.31 -11.41 2.74
N SER A 37 -21.80 -10.22 2.37
CA SER A 37 -20.77 -10.07 1.33
C SER A 37 -19.38 -9.77 1.88
N PHE A 38 -19.24 -9.55 3.20
CA PHE A 38 -17.97 -9.29 3.88
C PHE A 38 -16.87 -10.33 3.59
N PRO A 39 -17.11 -11.66 3.70
CA PRO A 39 -16.06 -12.65 3.45
C PRO A 39 -15.57 -12.65 1.99
N ILE A 40 -16.48 -12.40 1.05
CA ILE A 40 -16.21 -12.38 -0.39
C ILE A 40 -15.39 -11.13 -0.76
N LYS A 41 -15.80 -9.96 -0.26
CA LYS A 41 -15.07 -8.71 -0.47
C LYS A 41 -13.69 -8.77 0.17
N LEU A 42 -13.59 -9.31 1.39
CA LEU A 42 -12.31 -9.47 2.09
C LEU A 42 -11.34 -10.39 1.32
N SER A 43 -11.82 -11.53 0.81
CA SER A 43 -11.02 -12.46 0.01
C SER A 43 -10.49 -11.81 -1.27
N PHE A 44 -11.34 -11.05 -1.98
CA PHE A 44 -10.94 -10.32 -3.19
C PHE A 44 -9.93 -9.21 -2.87
N SER A 45 -10.12 -8.50 -1.75
CA SER A 45 -9.20 -7.49 -1.23
C SER A 45 -7.80 -8.05 -1.01
N MET A 46 -7.72 -9.18 -0.29
CA MET A 46 -6.46 -9.81 0.09
C MET A 46 -5.69 -10.28 -1.14
N GLY A 47 -6.38 -10.87 -2.11
CA GLY A 47 -5.76 -11.42 -3.30
C GLY A 47 -5.07 -10.36 -4.16
N PHE A 48 -5.80 -9.34 -4.63
CA PHE A 48 -5.24 -8.46 -5.68
C PHE A 48 -4.33 -7.34 -5.15
N SER A 49 -4.68 -6.79 -3.98
CA SER A 49 -4.05 -5.61 -3.38
C SER A 49 -2.63 -5.88 -2.87
N LEU A 50 -2.37 -7.12 -2.43
CA LEU A 50 -1.06 -7.54 -1.92
C LEU A 50 -0.12 -8.02 -3.03
N LEU A 51 -0.66 -8.56 -4.13
CA LEU A 51 0.15 -9.14 -5.20
C LEU A 51 1.05 -8.11 -5.89
N ILE A 52 0.55 -6.91 -6.16
CA ILE A 52 1.32 -5.90 -6.90
C ILE A 52 2.59 -5.47 -6.14
N PRO A 53 2.53 -5.06 -4.86
CA PRO A 53 3.75 -4.74 -4.11
C PRO A 53 4.65 -5.96 -3.91
N ILE A 54 4.11 -7.18 -3.76
CA ILE A 54 4.91 -8.42 -3.69
C ILE A 54 5.67 -8.66 -4.99
N ILE A 55 5.00 -8.57 -6.15
CA ILE A 55 5.61 -8.74 -7.47
C ILE A 55 6.70 -7.67 -7.67
N ALA A 56 6.43 -6.42 -7.30
CA ALA A 56 7.45 -5.35 -7.36
C ALA A 56 8.68 -5.69 -6.51
N LEU A 57 8.50 -6.21 -5.30
CA LEU A 57 9.60 -6.63 -4.44
C LEU A 57 10.40 -7.81 -4.99
N ILE A 58 9.75 -8.75 -5.70
CA ILE A 58 10.39 -9.90 -6.35
C ILE A 58 11.19 -9.47 -7.59
N LEU A 59 10.61 -8.58 -8.41
CA LEU A 59 11.21 -8.17 -9.69
C LEU A 59 12.30 -7.11 -9.54
N GLU A 60 12.18 -6.20 -8.57
CA GLU A 60 13.05 -5.03 -8.44
C GLU A 60 14.07 -5.21 -7.30
N GLN A 61 14.81 -6.33 -7.29
CA GLN A 61 15.70 -6.70 -6.18
C GLN A 61 16.84 -5.70 -5.95
N GLU A 62 17.38 -5.10 -7.01
CA GLU A 62 18.50 -4.16 -6.93
C GLU A 62 18.05 -2.69 -6.81
N ASN A 63 16.76 -2.41 -6.99
CA ASN A 63 16.24 -1.04 -6.99
C ASN A 63 15.75 -0.64 -5.60
N GLY A 64 16.66 -0.13 -4.75
CA GLY A 64 16.35 0.30 -3.39
C GLY A 64 15.18 1.31 -3.32
N PHE A 65 15.07 2.21 -4.31
CA PHE A 65 13.99 3.18 -4.40
C PHE A 65 12.63 2.52 -4.61
N VAL A 66 12.50 1.64 -5.61
CA VAL A 66 11.23 0.93 -5.87
C VAL A 66 10.88 0.00 -4.72
N ARG A 67 11.87 -0.70 -4.14
CA ARG A 67 11.65 -1.56 -2.98
C ARG A 67 11.14 -0.77 -1.78
N ALA A 68 11.69 0.39 -1.48
CA ALA A 68 11.23 1.22 -0.36
C ALA A 68 9.74 1.60 -0.52
N TYR A 69 9.32 1.98 -1.72
CA TYR A 69 7.92 2.27 -2.01
C TYR A 69 7.05 1.00 -1.99
N ALA A 70 7.50 -0.10 -2.57
CA ALA A 70 6.76 -1.37 -2.56
C ALA A 70 6.56 -1.93 -1.14
N LYS A 71 7.60 -1.86 -0.30
CA LYS A 71 7.52 -2.23 1.13
C LYS A 71 6.48 -1.37 1.87
N GLN A 72 6.50 -0.05 1.67
CA GLN A 72 5.52 0.86 2.28
C GLN A 72 4.08 0.57 1.81
N THR A 73 3.87 0.32 0.51
CA THR A 73 2.53 -0.04 0.01
C THR A 73 2.07 -1.36 0.59
N LEU A 74 2.94 -2.37 0.69
CA LEU A 74 2.57 -3.63 1.33
C LEU A 74 2.14 -3.39 2.78
N ALA A 75 2.91 -2.62 3.54
CA ALA A 75 2.61 -2.29 4.92
C ALA A 75 1.27 -1.56 5.07
N VAL A 76 0.98 -0.58 4.21
CA VAL A 76 -0.30 0.12 4.23
C VAL A 76 -1.46 -0.82 3.85
N THR A 77 -1.29 -1.68 2.85
CA THR A 77 -2.31 -2.66 2.46
C THR A 77 -2.62 -3.62 3.62
N VAL A 78 -1.58 -4.15 4.29
CA VAL A 78 -1.73 -5.02 5.47
C VAL A 78 -2.44 -4.28 6.61
N LEU A 79 -2.06 -3.03 6.88
CA LEU A 79 -2.70 -2.23 7.93
C LEU A 79 -4.18 -1.97 7.61
N LEU A 80 -4.51 -1.60 6.39
CA LEU A 80 -5.91 -1.40 5.96
C LEU A 80 -6.71 -2.69 6.05
N LEU A 81 -6.10 -3.81 5.65
CA LEU A 81 -6.71 -5.13 5.76
C LEU A 81 -7.06 -5.48 7.20
N ILE A 82 -6.12 -5.34 8.13
CA ILE A 82 -6.37 -5.58 9.57
C ILE A 82 -7.40 -4.58 10.10
N SER A 83 -7.37 -3.33 9.64
CA SER A 83 -8.33 -2.32 10.05
C SER A 83 -9.76 -2.65 9.60
N THR A 84 -9.96 -3.48 8.56
CA THR A 84 -11.32 -3.88 8.14
C THR A 84 -12.11 -4.57 9.25
N PHE A 85 -11.44 -5.26 10.19
CA PHE A 85 -12.08 -5.89 11.35
C PHE A 85 -12.72 -4.88 12.32
N LEU A 86 -12.27 -3.62 12.33
CA LEU A 86 -12.92 -2.57 13.12
C LEU A 86 -14.38 -2.39 12.73
N ASN A 87 -14.71 -2.62 11.46
CA ASN A 87 -16.06 -2.45 10.94
C ASN A 87 -17.08 -3.49 11.46
N ILE A 88 -16.63 -4.51 12.24
CA ILE A 88 -17.55 -5.41 12.96
C ILE A 88 -18.34 -4.63 14.02
N ILE A 89 -17.74 -3.58 14.59
CA ILE A 89 -18.41 -2.70 15.57
C ILE A 89 -19.19 -1.62 14.79
N ILE A 90 -20.52 -1.75 14.80
CA ILE A 90 -21.45 -1.06 13.87
C ILE A 90 -21.24 0.45 13.75
N VAL A 91 -20.99 1.16 14.85
CA VAL A 91 -20.91 2.63 14.82
C VAL A 91 -19.48 3.11 15.06
N ALA A 92 -18.93 2.85 16.25
CA ALA A 92 -17.62 3.36 16.64
C ALA A 92 -16.48 2.80 15.75
N GLY A 93 -16.53 1.51 15.41
CA GLY A 93 -15.50 0.88 14.61
C GLY A 93 -15.51 1.32 13.15
N ASN A 94 -16.70 1.50 12.57
CA ASN A 94 -16.85 2.07 11.22
C ASN A 94 -16.31 3.51 11.13
N ILE A 95 -16.59 4.35 12.14
CA ILE A 95 -16.04 5.73 12.19
C ILE A 95 -14.52 5.69 12.27
N LEU A 96 -13.96 4.87 13.16
CA LEU A 96 -12.51 4.76 13.34
C LEU A 96 -11.84 4.21 12.08
N PHE A 97 -12.41 3.19 11.45
CA PHE A 97 -11.94 2.67 10.17
C PHE A 97 -11.92 3.75 9.09
N PHE A 98 -12.99 4.54 8.97
CA PHE A 98 -13.06 5.62 8.00
C PHE A 98 -11.96 6.66 8.22
N VAL A 99 -11.69 7.05 9.47
CA VAL A 99 -10.60 7.98 9.81
C VAL A 99 -9.24 7.41 9.41
N ILE A 100 -8.96 6.14 9.76
CA ILE A 100 -7.72 5.46 9.38
C ILE A 100 -7.58 5.41 7.86
N PHE A 101 -8.65 5.03 7.17
CA PHE A 101 -8.68 4.93 5.71
C PHE A 101 -8.36 6.27 5.04
N VAL A 102 -8.99 7.36 5.48
CA VAL A 102 -8.74 8.71 4.93
C VAL A 102 -7.28 9.12 5.14
N ILE A 103 -6.76 8.97 6.36
CA ILE A 103 -5.37 9.34 6.69
C ILE A 103 -4.37 8.55 5.82
N LEU A 104 -4.52 7.23 5.76
CA LEU A 104 -3.63 6.37 4.97
C LEU A 104 -3.74 6.63 3.47
N SER A 105 -4.94 6.96 2.98
CA SER A 105 -5.16 7.34 1.58
C SER A 105 -4.41 8.63 1.25
N VAL A 106 -4.48 9.66 2.09
CA VAL A 106 -3.74 10.91 1.90
C VAL A 106 -2.24 10.64 1.84
N PHE A 107 -1.69 9.86 2.78
CA PHE A 107 -0.27 9.55 2.76
C PHE A 107 0.16 8.74 1.54
N GLN A 108 -0.65 7.78 1.08
CA GLN A 108 -0.34 7.04 -0.14
C GLN A 108 -0.41 7.91 -1.40
N ILE A 109 -1.31 8.90 -1.47
CA ILE A 109 -1.32 9.89 -2.56
C ILE A 109 -0.01 10.67 -2.56
N ILE A 110 0.41 11.19 -1.40
CA ILE A 110 1.67 11.95 -1.27
C ILE A 110 2.87 11.08 -1.66
N ALA A 111 2.90 9.84 -1.20
CA ALA A 111 3.95 8.88 -1.55
C ALA A 111 3.98 8.60 -3.06
N THR A 112 2.82 8.42 -3.70
CA THR A 112 2.70 8.23 -5.16
C THR A 112 3.21 9.42 -5.95
N VAL A 113 2.78 10.62 -5.58
CA VAL A 113 3.24 11.85 -6.23
C VAL A 113 4.75 12.04 -6.01
N SER A 114 5.25 11.81 -4.80
CA SER A 114 6.67 11.92 -4.48
C SER A 114 7.50 10.92 -5.29
N SER A 115 7.02 9.69 -5.40
CA SER A 115 7.61 8.64 -6.22
C SER A 115 7.69 9.06 -7.69
N ALA A 116 6.57 9.56 -8.25
CA ALA A 116 6.50 10.11 -9.62
C ALA A 116 7.49 11.26 -9.86
N LEU A 117 7.67 12.12 -8.85
CA LEU A 117 8.64 13.22 -8.85
C LEU A 117 10.07 12.77 -8.51
N LYS A 118 10.32 11.45 -8.42
CA LYS A 118 11.64 10.88 -8.12
C LYS A 118 12.20 11.31 -6.77
N LYS A 119 11.34 11.70 -5.83
CA LYS A 119 11.67 12.08 -4.45
C LYS A 119 11.41 10.91 -3.51
N GLU A 120 12.15 10.84 -2.42
CA GLU A 120 11.86 9.91 -1.34
C GLU A 120 10.83 10.52 -0.40
N PHE A 121 9.79 9.75 -0.10
CA PHE A 121 8.81 10.09 0.90
C PHE A 121 8.55 8.85 1.74
N LYS A 122 8.75 8.98 3.04
CA LYS A 122 8.42 7.95 4.02
C LYS A 122 7.08 8.28 4.64
N ILE A 123 6.12 7.37 4.51
CA ILE A 123 4.83 7.50 5.16
C ILE A 123 5.06 7.43 6.68
N PRO A 124 4.62 8.44 7.45
CA PRO A 124 4.75 8.43 8.90
C PRO A 124 4.09 7.18 9.51
N PHE A 125 4.66 6.66 10.61
CA PHE A 125 4.18 5.48 11.36
C PHE A 125 4.22 4.14 10.62
N ILE A 126 4.26 4.13 9.28
CA ILE A 126 4.37 2.93 8.46
C ILE A 126 5.76 2.31 8.52
N GLU A 127 6.81 3.08 8.82
CA GLU A 127 8.17 2.56 8.97
C GLU A 127 8.23 1.42 9.99
N LYS A 128 7.60 1.58 11.16
CA LYS A 128 7.52 0.52 12.18
C LYS A 128 6.82 -0.75 11.70
N ILE A 129 5.77 -0.61 10.90
CA ILE A 129 5.04 -1.75 10.31
C ILE A 129 5.89 -2.40 9.22
N THR A 130 6.61 -1.58 8.47
CA THR A 130 7.51 -2.04 7.42
C THR A 130 8.66 -2.85 8.02
N ASP A 131 9.28 -2.38 9.10
CA ASP A 131 10.35 -3.08 9.81
C ASP A 131 9.86 -4.40 10.42
N LEU A 132 8.60 -4.44 10.88
CA LEU A 132 7.97 -5.67 11.37
C LEU A 132 7.72 -6.68 10.24
N LEU A 133 7.26 -6.22 9.08
CA LEU A 133 6.92 -7.09 7.93
C LEU A 133 8.15 -7.55 7.16
N PHE A 134 9.20 -6.74 7.14
CA PHE A 134 10.45 -6.98 6.44
C PHE A 134 11.56 -6.93 7.47
N VAL A 135 11.78 -8.06 8.14
CA VAL A 135 12.98 -8.28 8.93
C VAL A 135 14.14 -8.37 7.94
N ASP A 136 14.82 -7.24 7.73
CA ASP A 136 16.09 -7.20 7.02
C ASP A 136 17.24 -7.64 7.95
#